data_AF-A0A7R9Q059-F1
#
_entry.id   AF-A0A7R9Q059-F1
#
_cell.length_a   1.000
_cell.length_b   1.000
_cell.length_c   1.000
_cell.angle_alpha   90.00
_cell.angle_beta   90.00
_cell.angle_gamma   90.00
#
_symmetry.space_group_name_H-M   'P 1'
#
loop_
_entity.id
_entity.type
_entity.pdbx_description
1 polymer ?
#
loop_
_entity_poly.entity_id
_entity_poly.type
_entity_poly.pdbx_seq_one_letter_code
_entity_poly.pdbx_strand_id
1 'polypeptide(L)'
;MNFESFVTTFLSLLAICCGVSAEDEPKVSELFSFEKLAQYSSLASCFALIHEDFAYCNQKAEEKGRKYLEGVDPDSEWARRVKCCGTWKLRDCWVKFARDKCDAKQAEQVYGLPYTFMKRLDVSCRDYPDGSDKCRFPVWLIVTIVLVGVALLAAGVFCGVRFYRRRKERLIRQQLQSRAAQEERETLKPSPV
;
A
#
# COMPACT_ATOMS: atom_id res chain seq x y z
N MET A 1 7.32 -30.98 30.37
CA MET A 1 7.69 -29.56 30.54
C MET A 1 6.61 -28.89 31.36
N ASN A 2 6.96 -28.32 32.51
CA ASN A 2 5.99 -27.62 33.37
C ASN A 2 5.59 -26.29 32.70
N PHE A 3 4.32 -25.90 32.84
CA PHE A 3 3.75 -24.67 32.26
C PHE A 3 4.56 -23.42 32.64
N GLU A 4 5.08 -23.35 33.87
CA GLU A 4 5.97 -22.27 34.33
C GLU A 4 7.24 -22.15 33.49
N SER A 5 7.81 -23.28 33.08
CA SER A 5 9.04 -23.34 32.30
C SER A 5 8.81 -22.88 30.86
N PHE A 6 7.63 -23.16 30.29
CA PHE A 6 7.22 -22.64 28.99
C PHE A 6 7.01 -21.12 29.02
N VAL A 7 6.32 -20.61 30.06
CA VAL A 7 6.03 -19.17 30.21
C VAL A 7 7.30 -18.35 30.43
N THR A 8 8.23 -18.82 31.28
CA THR A 8 9.52 -18.14 31.48
C THR A 8 10.36 -18.13 30.22
N THR A 9 10.41 -19.23 29.47
CA THR A 9 11.16 -19.29 28.22
C THR A 9 10.57 -18.35 27.16
N PHE A 10 9.24 -18.29 27.06
CA PHE A 10 8.53 -17.42 26.11
C PHE A 10 8.70 -15.93 26.46
N LEU A 11 8.62 -15.57 27.75
CA LEU A 11 8.87 -14.21 28.23
C LEU A 11 10.34 -13.79 28.07
N SER A 12 11.28 -14.72 28.25
CA SER A 12 12.71 -14.46 28.06
C SER A 12 13.04 -14.24 26.58
N LEU A 13 12.43 -15.01 25.67
CA LEU A 13 12.55 -14.81 24.23
C LEU A 13 11.95 -13.46 23.78
N LEU A 14 10.81 -13.06 24.37
CA LEU A 14 10.22 -11.73 24.13
C LEU A 14 11.12 -10.58 24.60
N ALA A 15 11.77 -10.72 25.77
CA ALA A 15 12.67 -9.71 26.30
C ALA A 15 13.95 -9.55 25.46
N ILE A 16 14.52 -10.66 24.98
CA ILE A 16 15.72 -10.67 24.15
C ILE A 16 15.45 -10.10 22.75
N CYS A 17 14.28 -10.38 22.16
CA CYS A 17 13.89 -9.84 20.85
C CYS A 17 13.57 -8.33 20.87
N CYS A 18 13.27 -7.74 22.04
CA CYS A 18 12.83 -6.34 22.14
C CYS A 18 13.94 -5.34 22.55
N GLY A 19 15.19 -5.77 22.73
CA GLY A 19 16.30 -4.85 23.04
C GLY A 19 16.03 -3.97 24.27
N VAL A 20 15.47 -4.55 25.33
CA VAL A 20 15.18 -3.81 26.57
C VAL A 20 16.50 -3.52 27.27
N SER A 21 16.97 -2.28 27.17
CA SER A 21 18.09 -1.75 27.94
C SER A 21 17.70 -1.65 29.41
N ALA A 22 18.61 -2.08 30.29
CA ALA A 22 18.38 -2.40 31.70
C ALA A 22 18.33 -1.17 32.63
N GLU A 23 17.52 -0.16 32.34
CA GLU A 23 17.39 1.03 33.22
C GLU A 23 15.99 1.32 33.77
N ASP A 24 14.99 0.47 33.51
CA ASP A 24 13.71 0.54 34.23
C ASP A 24 13.40 -0.84 34.80
N GLU A 25 13.89 -1.16 36.01
CA GLU A 25 13.40 -2.33 36.76
C GLU A 25 11.94 -2.07 37.17
N PRO A 26 10.95 -2.78 36.60
CA PRO A 26 9.59 -2.71 37.13
C PRO A 26 9.58 -3.49 38.43
N LYS A 27 9.14 -2.84 39.53
CA LYS A 27 8.95 -3.48 40.84
C LYS A 27 8.21 -4.81 40.64
N VAL A 28 8.84 -5.91 41.03
CA VAL A 28 8.37 -7.31 40.83
C VAL A 28 6.93 -7.53 41.35
N SER A 29 6.47 -6.72 42.30
CA SER A 29 5.10 -6.73 42.82
C SER A 29 4.02 -6.25 41.84
N GLU A 30 4.36 -5.52 40.77
CA GLU A 30 3.41 -5.09 39.72
C GLU A 30 3.37 -6.03 38.49
N LEU A 31 4.26 -7.02 38.44
CA LEU A 31 4.34 -8.03 37.38
C LEU A 31 3.33 -9.17 37.55
N PHE A 32 2.87 -9.43 38.79
CA PHE A 32 1.90 -10.48 39.12
C PHE A 32 0.61 -9.89 39.71
N SER A 33 -0.22 -9.26 38.88
CA SER A 33 -1.64 -9.10 39.22
C SER A 33 -2.43 -10.21 38.51
N PHE A 34 -3.37 -10.84 39.22
CA PHE A 34 -4.25 -11.86 38.63
C PHE A 34 -5.02 -11.31 37.42
N GLU A 35 -5.35 -10.02 37.40
CA GLU A 35 -5.95 -9.34 36.26
C GLU A 35 -5.01 -9.28 35.05
N LYS A 36 -3.74 -8.89 35.22
CA LYS A 36 -2.76 -8.94 34.11
C LYS A 36 -2.54 -10.38 33.63
N LEU A 37 -2.49 -11.36 34.54
CA LEU A 37 -2.33 -12.77 34.20
C LEU A 37 -3.50 -13.29 33.35
N ALA A 38 -4.73 -12.91 33.71
CA ALA A 38 -5.94 -13.24 32.95
C ALA A 38 -5.99 -12.52 31.60
N GLN A 39 -5.52 -11.27 31.53
CA GLN A 39 -5.39 -10.56 30.26
C GLN A 39 -4.36 -11.24 29.34
N TYR A 40 -3.19 -11.65 29.86
CA TYR A 40 -2.18 -12.36 29.08
C TYR A 40 -2.64 -13.74 28.63
N SER A 41 -3.37 -14.48 29.47
CA SER A 41 -3.90 -15.80 29.08
C SER A 41 -4.97 -15.66 27.98
N SER A 42 -5.84 -14.64 28.09
CA SER A 42 -6.82 -14.31 27.07
C SER A 42 -6.16 -13.85 25.77
N LEU A 43 -5.10 -13.06 25.84
CA LEU A 43 -4.35 -12.66 24.66
C LEU A 43 -3.66 -13.86 24.00
N ALA A 44 -3.06 -14.76 24.80
CA ALA A 44 -2.37 -15.95 24.33
C ALA A 44 -3.31 -16.93 23.62
N SER A 45 -4.54 -17.10 24.10
CA SER A 45 -5.54 -17.95 23.44
C SER A 45 -5.97 -17.37 22.09
N CYS A 46 -6.19 -16.05 22.02
CA CYS A 46 -6.44 -15.37 20.75
C CYS A 46 -5.25 -15.50 19.79
N PHE A 47 -4.02 -15.28 20.28
CA PHE A 47 -2.80 -15.43 19.48
C PHE A 47 -2.64 -16.83 18.91
N ALA A 48 -2.95 -17.88 19.66
CA ALA A 48 -2.88 -19.25 19.15
C ALA A 48 -3.78 -19.43 17.90
N LEU A 49 -4.95 -18.79 17.87
CA LEU A 49 -5.90 -18.87 16.75
C LEU A 49 -5.47 -18.05 15.53
N ILE A 50 -4.72 -16.97 15.73
CA ILE A 50 -4.37 -16.00 14.68
C ILE A 50 -2.87 -15.94 14.37
N HIS A 51 -2.06 -16.85 14.93
CA HIS A 51 -0.60 -16.79 14.82
C HIS A 51 -0.10 -16.83 13.36
N GLU A 52 -0.71 -17.67 12.51
CA GLU A 52 -0.39 -17.72 11.08
C GLU A 52 -0.78 -16.42 10.37
N ASP A 53 -1.93 -15.82 10.72
CA ASP A 53 -2.37 -14.55 10.15
C ASP A 53 -1.45 -13.39 10.59
N PHE A 54 -0.99 -13.42 11.84
CA PHE A 54 0.01 -12.49 12.35
C PHE A 54 1.33 -12.61 11.58
N ALA A 55 1.80 -13.84 11.37
CA ALA A 55 3.00 -14.10 10.57
C ALA A 55 2.82 -13.57 9.13
N TYR A 56 1.67 -13.81 8.51
CA TYR A 56 1.34 -13.27 7.19
C TYR A 56 1.35 -11.74 7.17
N CYS A 57 0.70 -11.08 8.13
CA CYS A 57 0.68 -9.62 8.23
C CYS A 57 2.11 -9.06 8.37
N ASN A 58 2.94 -9.68 9.22
CA ASN A 58 4.32 -9.28 9.47
C ASN A 58 5.18 -9.43 8.22
N GLN A 59 5.14 -10.60 7.56
CA GLN A 59 5.90 -10.87 6.35
C GLN A 59 5.55 -9.89 5.22
N LYS A 60 4.26 -9.60 5.05
CA LYS A 60 3.79 -8.64 4.05
C LYS A 60 4.20 -7.20 4.37
N ALA A 61 4.23 -6.84 5.65
CA ALA A 61 4.70 -5.54 6.09
C ALA A 61 6.22 -5.39 5.90
N GLU A 62 6.99 -6.44 6.21
CA GLU A 62 8.44 -6.49 6.00
C GLU A 62 8.78 -6.37 4.51
N GLU A 63 8.14 -7.15 3.64
CA GLU A 63 8.38 -7.11 2.19
C GLU A 63 8.14 -5.70 1.62
N LYS A 64 7.02 -5.09 2.00
CA LYS A 64 6.68 -3.72 1.59
C LYS A 64 7.64 -2.71 2.20
N GLY A 65 7.94 -2.85 3.49
CA GLY A 65 8.86 -1.97 4.21
C GLY A 65 10.23 -1.94 3.53
N ARG A 66 10.79 -3.12 3.23
CA ARG A 66 12.05 -3.26 2.49
C ARG A 66 11.96 -2.57 1.13
N LYS A 67 10.91 -2.85 0.34
CA LYS A 67 10.74 -2.23 -0.98
C LYS A 67 10.65 -0.71 -0.96
N TYR A 68 10.07 -0.11 0.10
CA TYR A 68 9.92 1.34 0.20
C TYR A 68 11.07 2.06 0.90
N LEU A 69 11.93 1.33 1.63
CA LEU A 69 13.04 1.87 2.39
C LEU A 69 14.41 1.54 1.78
N GLU A 70 14.48 0.63 0.81
CA GLU A 70 15.71 0.30 0.10
C GLU A 70 16.29 1.53 -0.60
N GLY A 71 17.54 1.88 -0.27
CA GLY A 71 18.22 3.06 -0.81
C GLY A 71 17.72 4.40 -0.29
N VAL A 72 16.80 4.42 0.68
CA VAL A 72 16.29 5.65 1.30
C VAL A 72 17.07 5.94 2.58
N ASP A 73 17.43 7.22 2.77
CA ASP A 73 17.99 7.71 4.04
C ASP A 73 17.03 7.39 5.21
N PRO A 74 17.47 6.64 6.24
CA PRO A 74 16.64 6.23 7.36
C PRO A 74 16.05 7.40 8.17
N ASP A 75 16.67 8.58 8.10
CA ASP A 75 16.26 9.80 8.82
C ASP A 75 15.34 10.71 8.00
N SER A 76 15.15 10.39 6.71
CA SER A 76 14.26 11.14 5.82
C SER A 76 12.80 11.14 6.30
N GLU A 77 12.08 12.21 5.92
CA GLU A 77 10.63 12.31 6.18
C GLU A 77 9.87 11.13 5.55
N TRP A 78 10.29 10.68 4.37
CA TRP A 78 9.71 9.53 3.69
C TRP A 78 9.89 8.24 4.49
N ALA A 79 11.11 7.96 4.99
CA ALA A 79 11.36 6.78 5.81
C ALA A 79 10.53 6.79 7.09
N ARG A 80 10.39 7.96 7.73
CA ARG A 80 9.55 8.15 8.92
C ARG A 80 8.08 7.88 8.63
N ARG A 81 7.55 8.43 7.52
CA ARG A 81 6.18 8.17 7.05
C ARG A 81 5.93 6.68 6.82
N VAL A 82 6.83 6.02 6.10
CA VAL A 82 6.70 4.58 5.76
C VAL A 82 6.71 3.74 7.03
N LYS A 83 7.62 4.00 7.97
CA LYS A 83 7.68 3.29 9.26
C LYS A 83 6.40 3.49 10.07
N CYS A 84 6.00 4.73 10.32
CA CYS A 84 4.84 5.05 11.15
C CYS A 84 3.52 4.55 10.54
N CYS A 85 3.25 4.89 9.27
CA CYS A 85 2.04 4.45 8.59
C CYS A 85 2.04 2.93 8.32
N GLY A 86 3.22 2.33 8.18
CA GLY A 86 3.40 0.89 8.07
C GLY A 86 2.97 0.18 9.36
N THR A 87 3.41 0.68 10.52
CA THR A 87 2.99 0.15 11.84
C THR A 87 1.48 0.19 12.02
N TRP A 88 0.82 1.29 11.65
CA TRP A 88 -0.65 1.38 11.74
C TRP A 88 -1.36 0.38 10.83
N LYS A 89 -0.91 0.25 9.58
CA LYS A 89 -1.46 -0.76 8.66
C LYS A 89 -1.21 -2.19 9.13
N LEU A 90 -0.08 -2.44 9.79
CA LEU A 90 0.24 -3.74 10.35
C LEU A 90 -0.71 -4.08 11.50
N ARG A 91 -0.94 -3.14 12.42
CA ARG A 91 -1.94 -3.27 13.48
C ARG A 91 -3.33 -3.51 12.90
N ASP A 92 -3.75 -2.75 11.90
CA ASP A 92 -5.07 -2.92 11.28
C ASP A 92 -5.23 -4.32 10.66
N CYS A 93 -4.15 -4.88 10.11
CA CYS A 93 -4.11 -6.25 9.62
C CYS A 93 -4.33 -7.25 10.77
N TRP A 94 -3.59 -7.12 11.87
CA TRP A 94 -3.76 -7.96 13.06
C TRP A 94 -5.17 -7.89 13.63
N VAL A 95 -5.70 -6.68 13.81
CA VAL A 95 -7.03 -6.43 14.37
C VAL A 95 -8.12 -6.99 13.46
N LYS A 96 -7.95 -6.96 12.14
CA LYS A 96 -8.89 -7.56 11.21
C LYS A 96 -9.06 -9.05 11.48
N PHE A 97 -7.97 -9.80 11.65
CA PHE A 97 -8.03 -11.24 11.93
C PHE A 97 -8.49 -11.52 13.36
N ALA A 98 -8.06 -10.71 14.33
CA ALA A 98 -8.52 -10.83 15.71
C ALA A 98 -10.03 -10.61 15.84
N ARG A 99 -10.62 -9.67 15.09
CA ARG A 99 -12.08 -9.46 15.09
C ARG A 99 -12.88 -10.61 14.47
N ASP A 100 -12.25 -11.39 13.59
CA ASP A 100 -12.90 -12.50 12.90
C ASP A 100 -12.82 -13.81 13.72
N LYS A 101 -11.72 -14.00 14.46
CA LYS A 101 -11.39 -15.27 15.13
C LYS A 101 -11.33 -15.20 16.66
N CYS A 102 -11.36 -14.00 17.25
CA CYS A 102 -11.28 -13.80 18.70
C CYS A 102 -12.47 -12.98 19.21
N ASP A 103 -12.64 -12.96 20.53
CA ASP A 103 -13.64 -12.13 21.18
C ASP A 103 -13.33 -10.63 21.03
N ALA A 104 -14.37 -9.79 21.09
CA ALA A 104 -14.23 -8.34 20.94
C ALA A 104 -13.20 -7.73 21.91
N LYS A 105 -13.16 -8.22 23.17
CA LYS A 105 -12.18 -7.78 24.17
C LYS A 105 -10.75 -8.17 23.80
N GLN A 106 -10.54 -9.36 23.23
CA GLN A 106 -9.23 -9.81 22.77
C GLN A 106 -8.76 -9.01 21.56
N ALA A 107 -9.67 -8.72 20.62
CA ALA A 107 -9.38 -7.87 19.48
C ALA A 107 -9.01 -6.43 19.87
N GLU A 108 -9.63 -5.89 20.92
CA GLU A 108 -9.26 -4.60 21.50
C GLU A 108 -7.86 -4.62 22.14
N GLN A 109 -7.51 -5.69 22.84
CA GLN A 109 -6.16 -5.86 23.36
C GLN A 109 -5.11 -5.96 22.24
N VAL A 110 -5.44 -6.64 21.13
CA VAL A 110 -4.60 -6.71 19.92
C VAL A 110 -4.41 -5.32 19.29
N TYR A 111 -5.46 -4.49 19.28
CA TYR A 111 -5.35 -3.10 18.82
C TYR A 111 -4.36 -2.28 19.66
N GLY A 112 -4.27 -2.55 20.96
CA GLY A 112 -3.33 -1.88 21.88
C GLY A 112 -1.85 -2.28 21.70
N LEU A 113 -1.55 -3.41 21.04
CA LEU A 113 -0.20 -3.98 20.99
C LEU A 113 0.91 -3.04 20.52
N PRO A 114 0.74 -2.23 19.45
CA PRO A 114 1.82 -1.33 19.00
C PRO A 114 2.24 -0.33 20.07
N TYR A 115 1.30 0.17 20.88
CA TYR A 115 1.59 1.09 21.98
C TYR A 115 2.38 0.39 23.09
N THR A 116 2.15 -0.91 23.29
CA THR A 116 2.86 -1.74 24.27
C THR A 116 4.30 -2.04 23.85
N PHE A 117 4.50 -2.46 22.59
CA PHE A 117 5.84 -2.85 22.09
C PHE A 117 6.71 -1.65 21.72
N MET A 118 6.09 -0.55 21.30
CA MET A 118 6.78 0.68 20.95
C MET A 118 6.28 1.81 21.84
N LYS A 119 6.73 1.81 23.11
CA LYS A 119 6.38 2.85 24.11
C LYS A 119 6.67 4.30 23.67
N ARG A 120 7.43 4.51 22.59
CA ARG A 120 7.71 5.84 22.01
C ARG A 120 7.05 6.08 20.66
N LEU A 121 6.12 5.22 20.24
CA LEU A 121 5.49 5.36 18.93
C LEU A 121 4.75 6.70 18.80
N ASP A 122 4.06 7.14 19.86
CA ASP A 122 3.33 8.41 19.87
C ASP A 122 4.23 9.64 19.77
N VAL A 123 5.47 9.52 20.24
CA VAL A 123 6.47 10.59 20.15
C VAL A 123 7.12 10.60 18.77
N SER A 124 7.54 9.43 18.29
CA SER A 124 8.23 9.28 17.00
C SER A 124 7.30 9.45 15.78
N CYS A 125 6.01 9.14 15.96
CA CYS A 125 4.99 9.18 14.92
C CYS A 125 3.93 10.26 15.16
N ARG A 126 4.23 11.28 15.97
CA ARG A 126 3.31 12.39 16.26
C ARG A 126 2.74 13.04 15.00
N ASP A 127 3.57 13.18 13.96
CA ASP A 127 3.15 13.80 12.69
C ASP A 127 2.30 12.87 11.82
N TYR A 128 2.25 11.58 12.14
CA TYR A 128 1.57 10.51 11.43
C TYR A 128 0.67 9.71 12.38
N PRO A 129 -0.35 10.36 12.99
CA PRO A 129 -1.24 9.67 13.92
C PRO A 129 -2.06 8.60 13.20
N ASP A 130 -2.60 7.67 13.99
CA ASP A 130 -3.53 6.67 13.50
C ASP A 130 -4.70 7.32 12.72
N GLY A 131 -5.06 6.75 11.57
CA GLY A 131 -6.11 7.27 10.69
C GLY A 131 -5.76 8.56 9.94
N SER A 132 -4.54 9.10 10.09
CA SER A 132 -4.12 10.33 9.40
C SER A 132 -4.21 10.21 7.88
N ASP A 133 -4.68 11.28 7.23
CA ASP A 133 -4.65 11.40 5.77
C ASP A 133 -3.23 11.33 5.20
N LYS A 134 -2.21 11.65 6.00
CA LYS A 134 -0.81 11.46 5.61
C LYS A 134 -0.46 9.98 5.42
N CYS A 135 -1.16 9.06 6.09
CA CYS A 135 -0.98 7.62 5.93
C CYS A 135 -1.82 7.00 4.81
N ARG A 136 -2.75 7.76 4.23
CA ARG A 136 -3.45 7.36 3.02
C ARG A 136 -2.49 7.46 1.83
N PHE A 137 -2.52 6.44 0.98
CA PHE A 137 -1.85 6.53 -0.32
C PHE A 137 -2.48 7.71 -1.07
N PRO A 138 -1.72 8.52 -1.81
CA PRO A 138 -2.27 9.63 -2.57
C PRO A 138 -3.10 9.06 -3.73
N VAL A 139 -4.36 8.72 -3.45
CA VAL A 139 -5.33 8.21 -4.45
C VAL A 139 -5.47 9.22 -5.59
N TRP A 140 -5.36 10.52 -5.26
CA TRP A 140 -5.29 11.62 -6.22
C TRP A 140 -4.18 11.46 -7.26
N LEU A 141 -3.03 10.86 -6.93
CA LEU A 141 -1.95 10.61 -7.90
C LEU A 141 -2.37 9.55 -8.92
N ILE A 142 -3.02 8.47 -8.48
CA ILE A 142 -3.52 7.41 -9.38
C ILE A 142 -4.63 7.96 -10.28
N VAL A 143 -5.59 8.71 -9.69
CA VAL A 143 -6.68 9.35 -10.44
C VAL A 143 -6.14 10.30 -11.50
N THR A 144 -5.13 11.12 -11.15
CA THR A 144 -4.48 12.03 -12.10
C THR A 144 -3.79 11.28 -13.24
N ILE A 145 -3.06 10.21 -12.94
CA ILE A 145 -2.39 9.37 -13.97
C ILE A 145 -3.42 8.78 -14.95
N VAL A 146 -4.54 8.26 -14.42
CA VAL A 146 -5.62 7.69 -15.26
C VAL A 146 -6.24 8.76 -16.15
N LEU A 147 -6.55 9.95 -15.61
CA LEU A 147 -7.12 11.05 -16.38
C LEU A 147 -6.19 11.52 -17.51
N VAL A 148 -4.89 11.65 -17.23
CA VAL A 148 -3.89 11.99 -18.25
C VAL A 148 -3.81 10.91 -19.33
N GLY A 149 -3.83 9.63 -18.94
CA GLY A 149 -3.85 8.51 -19.89
C GLY A 149 -5.05 8.56 -20.84
N VAL A 150 -6.26 8.81 -20.30
CA VAL A 150 -7.48 8.94 -21.11
C VAL A 150 -7.41 10.15 -22.04
N ALA A 151 -6.90 11.29 -21.56
CA ALA A 151 -6.74 12.50 -22.39
C ALA A 151 -5.77 12.27 -23.55
N LEU A 152 -4.66 11.56 -23.33
CA LEU A 152 -3.69 11.22 -24.38
C LEU A 152 -4.29 10.28 -25.43
N LEU A 153 -5.06 9.28 -25.01
CA LEU A 153 -5.76 8.38 -25.94
C LEU A 153 -6.77 9.14 -26.80
N ALA A 154 -7.58 10.01 -26.17
CA ALA A 154 -8.55 10.83 -26.89
C ALA A 154 -7.89 11.78 -27.89
N ALA A 155 -6.78 12.43 -27.50
CA ALA A 155 -6.00 13.28 -28.39
C ALA A 155 -5.40 12.49 -29.56
N GLY A 156 -4.90 11.27 -29.31
CA GLY A 156 -4.38 10.38 -30.34
C GLY A 156 -5.45 10.01 -31.38
N VAL A 157 -6.65 9.62 -30.93
CA VAL A 157 -7.78 9.31 -31.81
C VAL A 157 -8.19 10.54 -32.63
N PHE A 158 -8.32 11.70 -31.99
CA PHE A 158 -8.70 12.94 -32.67
C PHE A 158 -7.69 13.35 -33.75
N CYS A 159 -6.40 13.31 -33.43
CA CYS A 159 -5.31 13.57 -34.38
C CYS A 159 -5.29 12.54 -35.53
N GLY A 160 -5.49 11.26 -35.23
CA GLY A 160 -5.56 10.19 -36.23
C GLY A 160 -6.70 10.38 -37.22
N VAL A 161 -7.90 10.70 -36.73
CA VAL A 161 -9.08 10.98 -37.57
C VAL A 161 -8.85 12.22 -38.44
N ARG A 162 -8.30 13.31 -37.88
CA ARG A 162 -7.96 14.52 -38.63
C ARG A 162 -6.93 14.24 -39.73
N PHE A 163 -5.90 13.44 -39.44
CA PHE A 163 -4.88 13.07 -40.41
C PHE A 163 -5.45 12.21 -41.54
N TYR A 164 -6.25 11.19 -41.19
CA TYR A 164 -6.91 10.32 -42.16
C TYR A 164 -7.83 11.11 -43.10
N ARG A 165 -8.64 12.03 -42.55
CA ARG A 165 -9.52 12.89 -43.34
C ARG A 165 -8.75 13.80 -44.29
N ARG A 166 -7.69 14.46 -43.82
CA ARG A 166 -6.84 15.30 -44.69
C ARG A 166 -6.18 14.49 -45.80
N ARG A 167 -5.73 13.25 -45.52
CA ARG A 167 -5.13 12.37 -46.53
C ARG A 167 -6.15 11.93 -47.57
N LYS A 168 -7.36 11.57 -47.15
CA LYS A 168 -8.46 11.20 -48.05
C LYS A 168 -8.86 12.35 -48.97
N GLU A 169 -8.98 13.57 -48.44
CA GLU A 169 -9.29 14.77 -49.23
C GLU A 169 -8.23 15.06 -50.31
N ARG A 170 -6.93 14.83 -50.01
CA ARG A 170 -5.85 14.96 -51.00
C ARG A 170 -5.94 13.91 -52.11
N LEU A 171 -6.21 12.65 -51.76
CA LEU A 171 -6.35 11.57 -52.75
C LEU A 171 -7.54 11.78 -53.69
N ILE A 172 -8.68 12.24 -53.16
CA ILE A 172 -9.87 12.55 -53.98
C ILE A 172 -9.56 13.70 -54.96
N ARG A 173 -8.87 14.77 -54.53
CA ARG A 173 -8.47 15.86 -55.43
C ARG A 173 -7.55 15.40 -56.56
N GLN A 174 -6.60 14.51 -56.27
CA GLN A 174 -5.71 13.94 -57.29
C GLN A 174 -6.47 13.13 -58.34
N GLN A 175 -7.44 12.30 -57.91
CA GLN A 175 -8.28 11.52 -58.84
C GLN A 175 -9.16 12.39 -59.74
N LEU A 176 -9.69 13.50 -59.22
CA LEU A 176 -10.48 14.45 -60.00
C LEU A 176 -9.62 15.16 -61.06
N GLN A 177 -8.41 15.60 -60.70
CA GLN A 177 -7.48 16.20 -61.66
C GLN A 177 -7.03 15.22 -62.75
N SER A 178 -6.75 13.95 -62.40
CA SER A 178 -6.38 12.96 -63.41
C SER A 178 -7.51 12.61 -64.38
N ARG A 179 -8.76 12.62 -63.91
CA ARG A 179 -9.93 12.43 -64.79
C ARG A 179 -10.15 13.62 -65.73
N ALA A 180 -10.10 14.84 -65.21
CA ALA A 180 -10.23 16.06 -66.02
C ALA A 180 -9.13 16.12 -67.11
N ALA A 181 -7.89 15.77 -66.77
CA ALA A 181 -6.78 15.72 -67.72
C ALA A 181 -6.94 14.61 -68.79
N GLN A 182 -7.66 13.52 -68.50
CA GLN A 182 -8.01 12.50 -69.49
C GLN A 182 -9.09 12.99 -70.46
N GLU A 183 -10.14 13.65 -69.97
CA GLU A 183 -11.20 14.21 -70.82
C GLU A 183 -10.67 15.28 -71.78
N GLU A 184 -9.76 16.16 -71.33
CA GLU A 184 -9.09 17.12 -72.22
C GLU A 184 -8.26 16.43 -73.31
N ARG A 185 -7.61 15.29 -73.01
CA ARG A 185 -6.85 14.52 -74.02
C ARG A 185 -7.75 13.80 -75.02
N GLU A 186 -8.93 13.36 -74.62
CA GLU A 186 -9.87 12.70 -75.53
C GLU A 186 -10.58 13.70 -76.46
N THR A 187 -10.90 14.89 -75.97
CA THR A 187 -11.48 15.96 -76.79
C THR A 187 -10.51 16.56 -77.81
N LEU A 188 -9.19 16.48 -77.57
CA LEU A 188 -8.17 16.94 -78.52
C LEU A 188 -7.79 15.92 -79.61
N LYS A 189 -8.34 14.70 -79.60
CA LYS A 189 -8.05 13.75 -80.69
C LYS A 189 -8.73 14.20 -81.98
N PRO A 190 -7.99 14.47 -83.07
CA PRO A 190 -8.59 14.86 -84.33
C PRO A 190 -9.42 13.70 -84.88
N SER A 191 -10.61 14.03 -85.39
CA SER A 191 -11.51 13.08 -86.04
C SER A 191 -10.79 12.48 -87.27
N PRO A 192 -10.79 11.15 -87.43
CA PRO A 192 -10.17 10.54 -88.60
C PRO A 192 -11.00 10.93 -89.84
N VAL A 193 -10.32 11.47 -90.84
CA VAL A 193 -10.83 11.76 -92.20
C VAL A 193 -10.67 10.51 -93.06
#